data_AF-A0A026WGU4-F1
#
_entry.id   AF-A0A026WGU4-F1
#
_cell.length_a   1.000
_cell.length_b   1.000
_cell.length_c   1.000
_cell.angle_alpha   90.00
_cell.angle_beta   90.00
_cell.angle_gamma   90.00
#
_symmetry.space_group_name_H-M   'P 1'
#
loop_
_entity.id
_entity.type
_entity.pdbx_description
1 polymer ?
#
loop_
_entity_poly.entity_id
_entity_poly.type
_entity_poly.pdbx_seq_one_letter_code
_entity_poly.pdbx_strand_id
1 'polypeptide(L)'
;MRSNAFTLTGNTQATQIASMTGTACMTDWLVIPCAMNLGRLPTTPMICVDRLCGGTFNAEPQNLNGSSVISTVKPFRLIFHTDSTEAPSDIGNRGFCLNYVQQPCTTKLK
;
A
#
# COMPACT_ATOMS: atom_id res chain seq x y z
N MET A 1 -3.63 17.03 7.26
CA MET A 1 -3.31 15.61 6.97
C MET A 1 -4.39 14.76 7.62
N ARG A 2 -5.04 13.84 6.88
CA ARG A 2 -5.97 12.89 7.48
C ARG A 2 -5.15 11.80 8.18
N SER A 3 -5.10 11.84 9.50
CA SER A 3 -4.63 10.71 10.32
C SER A 3 -5.52 9.50 9.99
N ASN A 4 -4.92 8.38 9.55
CA ASN A 4 -5.59 7.13 9.14
C ASN A 4 -6.27 7.11 7.75
N ALA A 5 -5.59 7.61 6.71
CA ALA A 5 -6.08 7.50 5.32
C ALA A 5 -5.96 6.11 4.68
N PHE A 6 -5.33 5.14 5.36
CA PHE A 6 -5.17 3.76 4.87
C PHE A 6 -5.10 2.79 6.05
N THR A 7 -6.10 1.93 6.17
CA THR A 7 -6.19 0.87 7.18
C THR A 7 -7.04 -0.26 6.60
N LEU A 8 -6.40 -1.37 6.27
CA LEU A 8 -7.05 -2.53 5.63
C LEU A 8 -6.93 -3.80 6.46
N THR A 9 -5.84 -3.98 7.22
CA THR A 9 -5.67 -5.20 8.02
C THR A 9 -5.05 -4.87 9.37
N GLY A 10 -5.54 -5.52 10.42
CA GLY A 10 -5.04 -5.45 11.79
C GLY A 10 -5.97 -4.71 12.75
N ASN A 11 -5.56 -4.68 14.02
CA ASN A 11 -6.33 -4.03 15.08
C ASN A 11 -5.90 -2.57 15.29
N THR A 12 -6.63 -1.66 14.66
CA THR A 12 -6.36 -0.22 14.70
C THR A 12 -6.86 0.48 15.98
N GLN A 13 -7.58 -0.22 16.86
CA GLN A 13 -8.05 0.34 18.14
C GLN A 13 -6.97 0.34 19.21
N ALA A 14 -6.02 -0.59 19.16
CA ALA A 14 -5.01 -0.77 20.20
C ALA A 14 -3.71 0.00 19.91
N THR A 15 -3.24 0.02 18.66
CA THR A 15 -1.93 0.58 18.28
C THR A 15 -1.89 0.98 16.81
N GLN A 16 -0.87 1.75 16.41
CA GLN A 16 -0.56 1.98 15.01
C GLN A 16 -0.11 0.67 14.35
N ILE A 17 -0.76 0.29 13.25
CA ILE A 17 -0.41 -0.92 12.50
C ILE A 17 0.54 -0.56 11.36
N ALA A 18 1.67 -1.27 11.29
CA ALA A 18 2.65 -1.12 10.23
C ALA A 18 2.09 -1.54 8.87
N SER A 19 2.79 -1.16 7.81
CA SER A 19 2.52 -1.66 6.46
C SER A 19 2.79 -3.16 6.34
N MET A 20 1.98 -3.82 5.54
CA MET A 20 2.17 -5.21 5.13
C MET A 20 2.02 -5.30 3.61
N THR A 21 2.78 -6.21 3.00
CA THR A 21 2.81 -6.33 1.54
C THR A 21 2.85 -7.79 1.07
N GLY A 22 2.46 -8.01 -0.17
CA GLY A 22 2.54 -9.32 -0.82
C GLY A 22 1.76 -10.40 -0.06
N THR A 23 2.41 -11.54 0.20
CA THR A 23 1.78 -12.71 0.85
C THR A 23 1.43 -12.49 2.32
N ALA A 24 1.89 -11.42 2.96
CA ALA A 24 1.42 -11.07 4.31
C ALA A 24 -0.02 -10.53 4.31
N CYS A 25 -0.50 -10.09 3.15
CA CYS A 25 -1.86 -9.60 2.96
C CYS A 25 -2.82 -10.73 2.62
N MET A 26 -3.33 -11.38 3.67
CA MET A 26 -4.13 -12.60 3.59
C MET A 26 -5.65 -12.39 3.64
N THR A 27 -6.12 -11.26 4.17
CA THR A 27 -7.57 -10.97 4.35
C THR A 27 -8.02 -9.84 3.43
N ASP A 28 -7.57 -8.62 3.73
CA ASP A 28 -8.03 -7.39 3.11
C ASP A 28 -6.85 -6.64 2.50
N TRP A 29 -6.90 -6.35 1.21
CA TRP A 29 -5.77 -5.69 0.54
C TRP A 29 -6.15 -4.88 -0.68
N LEU A 30 -5.29 -3.91 -0.96
CA LEU A 30 -5.31 -3.14 -2.19
C LEU A 30 -4.19 -3.63 -3.10
N VAL A 31 -4.55 -4.03 -4.32
CA VAL A 31 -3.58 -4.33 -5.36
C VAL A 31 -3.24 -3.05 -6.12
N ILE A 32 -1.94 -2.75 -6.15
CA ILE A 32 -1.33 -1.78 -7.06
C ILE A 32 -0.24 -2.54 -7.81
N PRO A 33 -0.43 -2.86 -9.11
CA PRO A 33 0.52 -3.68 -9.85
C PRO A 33 1.93 -3.07 -9.84
N CYS A 34 2.92 -3.84 -9.39
CA CYS A 34 4.32 -3.40 -9.29
C CYS A 34 4.46 -2.05 -8.56
N ALA A 35 3.91 -1.96 -7.35
CA ALA A 35 4.04 -0.81 -6.47
C ALA A 35 5.45 -0.72 -5.85
N MET A 36 5.96 0.50 -5.81
CA MET A 36 7.25 0.86 -5.20
C MET A 36 7.12 2.20 -4.50
N ASN A 37 7.86 2.43 -3.42
CA ASN A 37 7.89 3.76 -2.79
C ASN A 37 8.56 4.78 -3.72
N LEU A 38 7.89 5.92 -3.92
CA LEU A 38 8.42 7.03 -4.71
C LEU A 38 9.68 7.58 -4.04
N GLY A 39 10.73 7.84 -4.83
CA GLY A 39 11.98 8.44 -4.33
C GLY A 39 13.03 7.46 -3.80
N ARG A 40 12.79 6.14 -3.83
CA ARG A 40 13.88 5.16 -3.67
C ARG A 40 14.70 5.11 -4.97
N LEU A 41 16.00 5.40 -4.86
CA LEU A 41 16.97 5.08 -5.91
C LEU A 41 17.06 3.54 -6.05
N PRO A 42 17.26 3.00 -7.26
CA PRO A 42 17.35 1.57 -7.52
C PRO A 42 18.73 1.02 -7.10
N THR A 43 19.13 1.25 -5.84
CA THR A 43 20.39 0.73 -5.30
C THR A 43 20.30 -0.75 -4.93
N THR A 44 19.10 -1.31 -4.96
CA THR A 44 18.77 -2.73 -4.85
C THR A 44 17.91 -3.13 -6.05
N PRO A 45 17.95 -4.40 -6.51
CA PRO A 45 17.07 -4.86 -7.58
C PRO A 45 15.63 -4.43 -7.26
N MET A 46 14.96 -3.84 -8.26
CA MET A 46 13.61 -3.29 -8.12
C MET A 46 12.63 -4.39 -7.72
N ILE A 47 12.52 -4.65 -6.41
CA ILE A 47 11.48 -5.49 -5.84
C ILE A 47 10.23 -4.63 -5.70
N CYS A 48 9.31 -4.77 -6.65
CA CYS A 48 7.99 -4.20 -6.54
C CYS A 48 7.02 -5.22 -5.92
N VAL A 49 6.04 -4.71 -5.19
CA VAL A 49 4.99 -5.52 -4.57
C VAL A 49 3.68 -5.35 -5.34
N ASP A 50 2.77 -6.29 -5.19
CA ASP A 50 1.45 -6.24 -5.83
C ASP A 50 0.34 -5.93 -4.82
N ARG A 51 0.39 -6.50 -3.62
CA ARG A 51 -0.60 -6.29 -2.54
C ARG A 51 -0.07 -5.36 -1.46
N LEU A 52 -0.90 -4.41 -1.02
CA LEU A 52 -0.67 -3.54 0.14
C LEU A 52 -1.82 -3.69 1.13
N CYS A 53 -1.49 -3.85 2.40
CA CYS A 53 -2.45 -3.94 3.51
C CYS A 53 -1.79 -3.45 4.82
N GLY A 54 -2.43 -3.67 5.96
CA GLY A 54 -1.98 -3.13 7.25
C GLY A 54 -2.63 -1.79 7.59
N GLY A 55 -2.02 -1.03 8.49
CA GLY A 55 -2.51 0.29 8.94
C GLY A 55 -1.73 1.48 8.40
N THR A 56 -0.76 1.24 7.52
CA THR A 56 0.11 2.28 6.96
C THR A 56 0.31 2.03 5.47
N PHE A 57 0.05 3.05 4.64
CA PHE A 57 0.25 2.94 3.19
C PHE A 57 1.73 3.04 2.84
N ASN A 58 2.37 1.91 2.52
CA ASN A 58 3.79 1.85 2.17
C ASN A 58 4.08 0.54 1.41
N ALA A 59 4.91 0.58 0.37
CA ALA A 59 5.32 -0.59 -0.40
C ALA A 59 6.44 -1.43 0.24
N GLU A 60 7.00 -0.95 1.36
CA GLU A 60 7.94 -1.67 2.20
C GLU A 60 7.20 -2.26 3.41
N PRO A 61 7.37 -3.55 3.73
CA PRO A 61 6.70 -4.16 4.88
C PRO A 61 7.29 -3.66 6.20
N GLN A 62 6.51 -3.75 7.28
CA GLN A 62 6.90 -3.39 8.65
C GLN A 62 7.30 -1.91 8.83
N ASN A 63 6.77 -1.01 7.99
CA ASN A 63 7.03 0.42 8.08
C ASN A 63 5.86 1.15 8.77
N LEU A 64 6.15 2.02 9.73
CA LEU A 64 5.17 2.84 10.43
C LEU A 64 4.95 4.21 9.77
N ASN A 65 5.77 4.57 8.79
CA ASN A 65 5.66 5.83 8.07
C ASN A 65 4.99 5.60 6.72
N GLY A 66 3.92 6.36 6.43
CA GLY A 66 3.28 6.34 5.13
C GLY A 66 4.19 6.90 4.03
N SER A 67 4.09 6.35 2.82
CA SER A 67 4.83 6.84 1.65
C SER A 67 3.95 6.84 0.40
N SER A 68 4.23 7.75 -0.52
CA SER A 68 3.63 7.71 -1.86
C SER A 68 4.23 6.54 -2.63
N VAL A 69 3.39 5.80 -3.36
CA VAL A 69 3.84 4.71 -4.22
C VAL A 69 3.71 5.04 -5.70
N ILE A 70 4.54 4.43 -6.53
CA ILE A 70 4.51 4.50 -7.98
C ILE A 70 4.31 3.11 -8.58
N SER A 71 3.55 3.04 -9.67
CA SER A 71 3.41 1.87 -10.54
C SER A 71 3.76 2.27 -11.97
N THR A 72 4.53 1.43 -12.65
CA THR A 72 4.89 1.61 -14.07
C THR A 72 4.00 0.80 -15.01
N VAL A 73 3.10 -0.02 -14.46
CA VAL A 73 2.22 -0.91 -15.22
C VAL A 73 1.08 -0.13 -15.87
N LYS A 74 0.82 -0.43 -17.14
CA LYS A 74 -0.26 0.18 -17.94
C LYS A 74 -1.20 -0.91 -18.49
N PRO A 75 -2.53 -0.72 -18.45
CA PRO A 75 -3.24 0.38 -17.81
C PRO A 75 -3.10 0.35 -16.28
N PHE A 76 -3.14 1.51 -15.63
CA PHE A 76 -3.17 1.59 -14.17
C PHE A 76 -4.53 1.06 -13.67
N ARG A 77 -4.51 -0.01 -12.87
CA ARG A 77 -5.70 -0.66 -12.30
C ARG A 77 -5.50 -0.87 -10.81
N LEU A 78 -6.49 -0.46 -10.03
CA LEU A 78 -6.60 -0.81 -8.62
C LEU A 78 -7.57 -1.99 -8.48
N ILE A 79 -7.22 -2.97 -7.66
CA ILE A 79 -8.12 -4.07 -7.29
C ILE A 79 -8.19 -4.07 -5.77
N PHE A 80 -9.38 -3.89 -5.23
CA PHE A 80 -9.61 -4.00 -3.81
C PHE A 80 -10.24 -5.36 -3.51
N HIS A 81 -9.68 -6.08 -2.55
CA HIS A 81 -10.17 -7.39 -2.11
C HIS A 81 -10.43 -7.34 -0.61
N THR A 82 -11.55 -7.93 -0.19
CA THR A 82 -11.90 -8.17 1.21
C THR A 82 -12.46 -9.58 1.37
N ASP A 83 -12.27 -10.17 2.54
CA ASP A 83 -12.70 -11.56 2.84
C ASP A 83 -14.01 -11.64 3.65
N SER A 84 -14.64 -10.49 3.92
CA SER A 84 -15.88 -10.35 4.71
C SER A 84 -15.73 -10.70 6.21
N THR A 85 -14.52 -10.75 6.76
CA THR A 85 -14.25 -11.12 8.17
C THR A 85 -13.45 -10.03 8.91
N GLU A 86 -14.13 -9.25 9.78
CA GLU A 86 -13.47 -8.17 10.54
C GLU A 86 -13.05 -8.56 11.98
N ALA A 87 -13.44 -9.73 12.49
CA ALA A 87 -13.17 -10.13 13.87
C ALA A 87 -12.64 -11.56 13.95
N PRO A 88 -11.70 -11.88 14.88
CA PRO A 88 -11.27 -11.07 16.03
C PRO A 88 -10.01 -10.21 15.82
N SER A 89 -9.32 -10.36 14.69
CA SER A 89 -8.00 -9.73 14.46
C SER A 89 -8.05 -8.42 13.67
N ASP A 90 -9.17 -8.10 13.04
CA ASP A 90 -9.25 -7.08 12.00
C ASP A 90 -10.17 -5.90 12.35
N ILE A 91 -9.85 -5.23 13.45
CA ILE A 91 -10.79 -4.34 14.14
C ILE A 91 -10.50 -2.87 13.80
N GLY A 92 -11.56 -2.15 13.39
CA GLY A 92 -11.57 -0.68 13.29
C GLY A 92 -11.00 -0.14 11.98
N ASN A 93 -10.79 -0.98 10.98
CA ASN A 93 -10.35 -0.57 9.65
C ASN A 93 -11.36 0.37 8.99
N ARG A 94 -10.84 1.41 8.34
CA ARG A 94 -11.61 2.47 7.68
C ARG A 94 -11.46 2.47 6.16
N GLY A 95 -10.78 1.48 5.60
CA GLY A 95 -10.47 1.42 4.17
C GLY A 95 -9.31 2.33 3.79
N PHE A 96 -9.39 2.92 2.59
CA PHE A 96 -8.34 3.78 2.05
C PHE A 96 -8.89 5.02 1.35
N CYS A 97 -8.11 6.09 1.34
CA CYS A 97 -8.37 7.31 0.60
C CYS A 97 -7.08 7.77 -0.08
N LEU A 98 -7.03 7.63 -1.41
CA LEU A 98 -5.82 7.89 -2.20
C LEU A 98 -6.06 9.05 -3.17
N ASN A 99 -5.03 9.89 -3.31
CA ASN A 99 -4.91 10.79 -4.45
C ASN A 99 -3.94 10.15 -5.44
N TYR A 100 -4.27 10.18 -6.73
CA TYR A 100 -3.39 9.68 -7.78
C TYR A 100 -3.20 10.73 -8.87
N VAL A 101 -2.02 10.71 -9.49
CA VAL A 101 -1.68 11.52 -10.65
C VAL A 101 -0.95 10.65 -11.66
N GLN A 102 -1.22 10.84 -12.94
CA GLN A 102 -0.42 10.21 -13.98
C GLN A 102 0.84 11.04 -14.18
N GLN A 103 2.00 10.45 -13.89
CA GLN A 103 3.27 11.07 -14.19
C GLN A 103 3.52 11.02 -15.70
N PRO A 104 3.76 12.16 -16.38
CA PRO A 104 4.16 12.14 -17.78
C PRO A 104 5.50 11.40 -17.90
N CYS A 105 5.69 10.69 -19.02
CA CYS A 105 6.98 10.09 -19.31
C CYS A 105 8.00 11.24 -19.45
N THR A 106 8.96 11.33 -18.53
CA THR A 106 10.05 12.29 -18.70
C THR A 106 11.11 11.63 -19.57
N THR A 107 11.51 12.27 -20.67
CA THR A 107 12.56 11.77 -21.58
C THR A 107 13.97 11.84 -20.97
N LYS A 108 14.10 12.07 -19.66
CA LYS A 108 15.39 12.15 -19.00
C LYS A 108 15.84 10.74 -18.60
N LEU A 109 16.36 10.02 -19.59
CA LEU A 109 17.42 9.04 -19.35
C LEU A 109 18.57 9.82 -18.69
N LYS A 110 18.81 9.58 -17.40
CA LYS A 110 20.05 9.95 -16.73
C LYS A 110 20.75 8.66 -16.33
#